data_AF-A0A926GMR8-F1
#
_entry.id   AF-A0A926GMR8-F1
#
_cell.length_a   1.000
_cell.length_b   1.000
_cell.length_c   1.000
_cell.angle_alpha   90.00
_cell.angle_beta   90.00
_cell.angle_gamma   90.00
#
_symmetry.space_group_name_H-M   'P 1'
#
loop_
_entity.id
_entity.type
_entity.pdbx_description
1 polymer ?
#
loop_
_entity_poly.entity_id
_entity_poly.type
_entity_poly.pdbx_seq_one_letter_code
_entity_poly.pdbx_strand_id
1 'polypeptide(L)'
;MKLFTKSARTGGSAFCAAVAIFSIVAGCGGGSDSPLPTASPSATRTVPVRFAINWEDNTTVPGPAVRHSVIVTLRNATESGDDFVVRTEYADPVIWYSIDPDPDKPFAHTQNITSTNRAKVGPSRLQVQFYDQCCAGGTVTRVTESDVTIAEDGTGIGEINTAVVPPD
;
A
#
# COMPACT_ATOMS: atom_id res chain seq x y z
N MET A 1 -41.68 5.14 34.64
CA MET A 1 -40.34 4.51 34.57
C MET A 1 -39.32 5.57 34.17
N LYS A 2 -38.12 5.51 34.75
CA LYS A 2 -37.27 6.62 35.19
C LYS A 2 -36.71 7.53 34.08
N LEU A 3 -36.78 8.84 34.34
CA LEU A 3 -35.89 9.89 33.82
C LEU A 3 -34.43 9.54 34.10
N PHE A 4 -33.51 9.88 33.19
CA PHE A 4 -32.19 10.35 33.59
C PHE A 4 -31.70 11.49 32.69
N THR A 5 -30.98 12.37 33.38
CA THR A 5 -30.73 13.78 33.11
C THR A 5 -29.37 13.99 32.44
N LYS A 6 -29.31 15.09 31.68
CA LYS A 6 -28.14 15.85 31.22
C LYS A 6 -26.92 15.79 32.15
N SER A 7 -25.71 15.71 31.58
CA SER A 7 -24.50 16.23 32.23
C SER A 7 -23.61 16.93 31.21
N ALA A 8 -23.33 18.20 31.49
CA ALA A 8 -22.32 19.03 30.85
C ALA A 8 -21.20 19.28 31.87
N ARG A 9 -19.95 19.27 31.39
CA ARG A 9 -18.75 19.93 31.95
C ARG A 9 -17.98 20.39 30.71
N THR A 10 -17.66 21.65 30.43
CA THR A 10 -17.22 22.82 31.20
C THR A 10 -15.94 22.61 32.02
N GLY A 11 -14.91 23.37 31.65
CA GLY A 11 -13.68 23.61 32.39
C GLY A 11 -12.46 22.97 31.72
N GLY A 12 -11.40 23.68 31.33
CA GLY A 12 -11.03 25.06 31.56
C GLY A 12 -9.51 25.18 31.53
N SER A 13 -9.03 26.31 31.00
CA SER A 13 -7.82 27.06 31.38
C SER A 13 -6.46 26.34 31.42
N ALA A 14 -5.63 26.73 30.45
CA ALA A 14 -4.32 27.37 30.63
C ALA A 14 -3.52 27.03 31.90
N PHE A 15 -2.35 26.44 31.69
CA PHE A 15 -1.20 26.66 32.56
C PHE A 15 -0.11 27.38 31.76
N CYS A 16 0.02 28.67 32.04
CA CYS A 16 1.31 29.36 31.94
C CYS A 16 2.26 28.70 32.94
N ALA A 17 3.40 28.20 32.46
CA ALA A 17 4.57 28.01 33.29
C ALA A 17 5.71 28.79 32.64
N ALA A 18 5.75 30.08 32.96
CA ALA A 18 6.96 30.86 32.85
C ALA A 18 7.93 30.35 33.93
N VAL A 19 9.02 29.71 33.50
CA VAL A 19 10.19 29.52 34.35
C VAL A 19 11.29 30.41 33.80
N ALA A 20 11.34 31.62 34.35
CA ALA A 20 12.50 32.48 34.27
C ALA A 20 13.53 31.96 35.28
N ILE A 21 14.63 31.40 34.79
CA ILE A 21 15.85 31.25 35.60
C ILE A 21 16.90 32.15 34.96
N PHE A 22 17.08 33.32 35.57
CA PHE A 22 18.26 34.16 35.42
C PHE A 22 19.41 33.44 36.13
N SER A 23 20.38 32.93 35.39
CA SER A 23 21.72 32.63 35.90
C SER A 23 22.70 33.54 35.18
N ILE A 24 23.10 34.60 35.88
CA ILE A 24 24.20 35.46 35.51
C ILE A 24 25.47 34.67 35.80
N VAL A 25 26.09 34.08 34.78
CA VAL A 25 27.48 33.66 34.83
C VAL A 25 28.22 34.44 33.76
N ALA A 26 29.06 35.36 34.21
CA ALA A 26 30.03 36.04 33.39
C ALA A 26 31.02 35.00 32.82
N GLY A 27 30.81 34.63 31.56
CA GLY A 27 31.75 33.88 30.74
C GLY A 27 32.29 34.79 29.65
N CYS A 28 33.44 35.41 29.91
CA CYS A 28 34.30 36.00 28.90
C CYS A 28 35.02 34.85 28.18
N GLY A 29 34.84 34.72 26.87
CA GLY A 29 35.51 33.70 26.07
C GLY A 29 34.90 33.60 24.68
N GLY A 30 35.51 34.29 23.72
CA GLY A 30 35.11 34.25 22.31
C GLY A 30 35.27 32.87 21.69
N GLY A 31 34.36 32.55 20.78
CA GLY A 31 34.33 31.32 20.01
C GLY A 31 32.98 31.24 19.31
N SER A 32 32.92 31.76 18.09
CA SER A 32 31.76 31.72 17.22
C SER A 32 31.54 30.30 16.69
N ASP A 33 31.20 29.35 17.54
CA ASP A 33 30.68 28.05 17.12
C ASP A 33 29.15 28.13 17.11
N SER A 34 28.65 28.76 16.05
CA SER A 34 27.26 28.60 15.63
C SER A 34 26.95 27.10 15.59
N PRO A 35 25.93 26.60 16.32
CA PRO A 35 25.46 25.25 16.07
C PRO A 35 25.02 25.19 14.60
N LEU A 36 25.75 24.39 13.82
CA LEU A 36 25.32 23.94 12.50
C LEU A 36 23.82 23.61 12.58
N PRO A 37 22.99 24.02 11.60
CA PRO A 37 21.59 23.65 11.61
C PRO A 37 21.52 22.13 11.60
N THR A 38 21.05 21.56 12.70
CA THR A 38 20.69 20.14 12.81
C THR A 38 19.79 19.86 11.62
N ALA A 39 20.24 18.97 10.71
CA ALA A 39 19.49 18.62 9.52
C ALA A 39 18.07 18.26 9.96
N SER A 40 17.10 19.08 9.54
CA SER A 40 15.68 18.77 9.71
C SER A 40 15.48 17.36 9.14
N PRO A 41 14.80 16.42 9.85
CA PRO A 41 14.59 15.09 9.32
C PRO A 41 13.94 15.24 7.94
N SER A 42 14.63 14.79 6.90
CA SER A 42 14.10 14.85 5.54
C SER A 42 12.78 14.10 5.56
N ALA A 43 11.69 14.82 5.35
CA ALA A 43 10.36 14.23 5.42
C ALA A 43 10.31 13.05 4.46
N THR A 44 9.92 11.89 4.97
CA THR A 44 9.86 10.70 4.13
C THR A 44 8.78 10.91 3.07
N ARG A 45 9.18 11.00 1.81
CA ARG A 45 8.26 11.23 0.71
C ARG A 45 7.46 9.96 0.43
N THR A 46 6.13 10.08 0.41
CA THR A 46 5.23 8.99 0.03
C THR A 46 4.40 9.36 -1.21
N VAL A 47 4.00 8.38 -2.01
CA VAL A 47 3.24 8.55 -3.27
C VAL A 47 2.19 7.43 -3.45
N PRO A 48 1.05 7.69 -4.12
CA PRO A 48 0.18 6.62 -4.60
C PRO A 48 0.95 5.71 -5.56
N VAL A 49 0.81 4.40 -5.42
CA VAL A 49 1.54 3.41 -6.22
C VAL A 49 0.73 3.01 -7.44
N ARG A 50 1.39 2.83 -8.57
CA ARG A 50 0.80 2.49 -9.87
C ARG A 50 1.43 1.22 -10.43
N PHE A 51 0.60 0.30 -10.88
CA PHE A 51 1.02 -0.97 -11.49
C PHE A 51 -0.10 -1.58 -12.31
N ALA A 52 0.23 -2.55 -13.16
CA ALA A 52 -0.74 -3.32 -13.92
C ALA A 52 -0.77 -4.78 -13.43
N ILE A 53 -1.95 -5.38 -13.43
CA ILE A 53 -2.11 -6.84 -13.27
C ILE A 53 -2.65 -7.41 -14.57
N ASN A 54 -1.94 -8.40 -15.11
CA ASN A 54 -2.41 -9.19 -16.25
C ASN A 54 -3.06 -10.46 -15.71
N TRP A 55 -4.38 -10.52 -15.83
CA TRP A 55 -5.23 -11.65 -15.47
C TRP A 55 -5.31 -12.61 -16.65
N GLU A 56 -4.80 -13.83 -16.48
CA GLU A 56 -5.06 -14.91 -17.42
C GLU A 56 -6.31 -15.67 -16.96
N ASP A 57 -7.26 -15.77 -17.87
CA ASP A 57 -8.41 -16.64 -17.71
C ASP A 57 -8.22 -17.88 -18.60
N ASN A 58 -8.03 -19.03 -17.96
CA ASN A 58 -7.92 -20.33 -18.63
C ASN A 58 -9.24 -21.13 -18.53
N THR A 59 -10.36 -20.47 -18.28
CA THR A 59 -11.66 -21.14 -18.25
C THR A 59 -12.15 -21.42 -19.66
N THR A 60 -11.72 -22.56 -20.21
CA THR A 60 -12.25 -23.14 -21.45
C THR A 60 -13.60 -23.84 -21.25
N VAL A 61 -14.13 -23.86 -20.03
CA VAL A 61 -15.33 -24.64 -19.66
C VAL A 61 -16.46 -23.69 -19.23
N PRO A 62 -17.67 -23.81 -19.83
CA PRO A 62 -18.85 -23.12 -19.33
C PRO A 62 -19.08 -23.48 -17.85
N GLY A 63 -18.99 -22.49 -16.97
CA GLY A 63 -19.06 -22.70 -15.52
C GLY A 63 -19.51 -21.44 -14.77
N PRO A 64 -19.74 -21.53 -13.45
CA PRO A 64 -20.04 -20.35 -12.64
C PRO A 64 -18.88 -19.36 -12.69
N ALA A 65 -19.18 -18.05 -12.61
CA ALA A 65 -18.20 -16.97 -12.63
C ALA A 65 -16.98 -17.31 -11.77
N VAL A 66 -15.80 -17.40 -12.39
CA VAL A 66 -14.57 -17.57 -11.64
C VAL A 66 -14.16 -16.21 -11.12
N ARG A 67 -13.85 -16.15 -9.82
CA ARG A 67 -13.38 -14.93 -9.17
C ARG A 67 -12.01 -15.19 -8.58
N HIS A 68 -11.04 -14.40 -9.00
CA HIS A 68 -9.68 -14.46 -8.49
C HIS A 68 -9.38 -13.19 -7.70
N SER A 69 -8.44 -13.28 -6.78
CA SER A 69 -7.96 -12.10 -6.07
C SER A 69 -6.46 -12.12 -5.87
N VAL A 70 -5.89 -10.92 -5.77
CA VAL A 70 -4.47 -10.70 -5.57
C VAL A 70 -4.28 -9.74 -4.42
N ILE A 71 -3.33 -10.06 -3.55
CA ILE A 71 -2.81 -9.15 -2.53
C ILE A 71 -1.39 -8.76 -2.93
N VAL A 72 -1.15 -7.47 -3.05
CA VAL A 72 0.15 -6.85 -3.30
C VAL A 72 0.60 -6.17 -2.01
N THR A 73 1.77 -6.55 -1.52
CA THR A 73 2.36 -6.02 -0.28
C THR A 73 3.74 -5.44 -0.55
N LEU A 74 3.98 -4.20 -0.12
CA LEU A 74 5.31 -3.58 -0.05
C LEU A 74 5.71 -3.49 1.42
N ARG A 75 6.83 -4.13 1.79
CA ARG A 75 7.26 -4.21 3.19
C ARG A 75 7.79 -2.89 3.72
N ASN A 76 7.38 -2.54 4.94
CA ASN A 76 7.80 -1.32 5.66
C ASN A 76 7.65 -0.01 4.84
N ALA A 77 6.71 -0.01 3.90
CA ALA A 77 6.61 0.98 2.84
C ALA A 77 5.63 2.10 3.16
N THR A 78 4.91 2.11 4.27
CA THR A 78 4.13 3.29 4.69
C THR A 78 5.04 4.32 5.37
N GLU A 79 4.56 5.55 5.58
CA GLU A 79 5.29 6.59 6.33
C GLU A 79 5.67 6.13 7.75
N SER A 80 4.76 5.43 8.44
CA SER A 80 4.98 4.85 9.77
C SER A 80 5.95 3.66 9.79
N GLY A 81 6.30 3.10 8.63
CA GLY A 81 7.12 1.90 8.54
C GLY A 81 6.34 0.59 8.63
N ASP A 82 5.01 0.63 8.49
CA ASP A 82 4.17 -0.56 8.32
C ASP A 82 4.19 -1.04 6.87
N ASP A 83 3.61 -2.21 6.64
CA ASP A 83 3.41 -2.75 5.29
C ASP A 83 2.33 -1.97 4.55
N PHE A 84 2.63 -1.60 3.30
CA PHE A 84 1.63 -1.10 2.37
C PHE A 84 0.96 -2.29 1.69
N VAL A 85 -0.37 -2.31 1.68
CA VAL A 85 -1.15 -3.43 1.11
C VAL A 85 -2.21 -2.92 0.15
N VAL A 86 -2.27 -3.52 -1.04
CA VAL A 86 -3.33 -3.34 -2.02
C VAL A 86 -3.96 -4.69 -2.32
N ARG A 87 -5.27 -4.77 -2.18
CA ARG A 87 -6.05 -5.91 -2.66
C ARG A 87 -6.77 -5.52 -3.93
N THR A 88 -6.74 -6.39 -4.93
CA THR A 88 -7.60 -6.29 -6.10
C THR A 88 -8.18 -7.65 -6.46
N GLU A 89 -9.28 -7.61 -7.19
CA GLU A 89 -10.09 -8.77 -7.53
C GLU A 89 -10.50 -8.68 -8.99
N TYR A 90 -10.50 -9.82 -9.64
CA TYR A 90 -11.05 -9.99 -10.97
C TYR A 90 -12.21 -10.98 -10.88
N ALA A 91 -13.35 -10.57 -11.43
CA ALA A 91 -14.50 -11.42 -11.61
C ALA A 91 -14.86 -11.34 -13.08
N ASP A 92 -14.69 -12.44 -13.81
CA ASP A 92 -15.20 -12.50 -15.17
C ASP A 92 -16.74 -12.55 -15.12
N PRO A 93 -17.46 -11.54 -15.65
CA PRO A 93 -18.90 -11.61 -15.72
C PRO A 93 -19.31 -12.61 -16.80
N VAL A 94 -19.46 -13.89 -16.44
CA VAL A 94 -20.00 -15.01 -17.27
C VAL A 94 -20.53 -14.52 -18.62
N ILE A 95 -19.64 -14.44 -19.62
CA ILE A 95 -20.06 -14.06 -20.96
C ILE A 95 -20.63 -15.32 -21.60
N TRP A 96 -21.96 -15.46 -21.59
CA TRP A 96 -22.69 -16.56 -22.24
C TRP A 96 -22.58 -16.55 -23.79
N TYR A 97 -21.59 -15.87 -24.39
CA TYR A 97 -21.51 -15.72 -25.84
C TYR A 97 -20.11 -15.96 -26.42
N SER A 98 -20.11 -16.90 -27.36
CA SER A 98 -19.09 -17.28 -28.34
C SER A 98 -18.16 -18.43 -27.93
N ILE A 99 -18.71 -19.62 -28.17
CA ILE A 99 -18.03 -20.90 -28.40
C ILE A 99 -17.03 -20.71 -29.55
N ASP A 100 -15.81 -20.33 -29.21
CA ASP A 100 -14.55 -20.72 -29.85
C ASP A 100 -13.45 -19.95 -29.09
N PRO A 101 -13.04 -20.42 -27.89
CA PRO A 101 -11.81 -19.93 -27.30
C PRO A 101 -10.69 -20.28 -28.27
N ASP A 102 -10.12 -19.27 -28.92
CA ASP A 102 -8.88 -19.42 -29.67
C ASP A 102 -7.85 -19.99 -28.67
N PRO A 103 -7.43 -21.27 -28.81
CA PRO A 103 -6.54 -21.91 -27.83
C PRO A 103 -5.16 -21.22 -27.79
N ASP A 104 -4.86 -20.40 -28.80
CA ASP A 104 -3.63 -19.65 -28.92
C ASP A 104 -3.76 -18.21 -28.35
N LYS A 105 -4.95 -17.81 -27.88
CA LYS A 105 -5.19 -16.52 -27.21
C LYS A 105 -5.81 -16.75 -25.82
N PRO A 106 -5.00 -16.94 -24.77
CA PRO A 106 -5.52 -16.86 -23.41
C PRO A 106 -6.23 -15.52 -23.25
N PHE A 107 -7.42 -15.54 -22.66
CA PHE A 107 -8.15 -14.32 -22.35
C PHE A 107 -7.31 -13.53 -21.33
N ALA A 108 -6.50 -12.60 -21.84
CA ALA A 108 -5.61 -11.77 -21.05
C ALA A 108 -6.31 -10.43 -20.76
N HIS A 109 -6.78 -10.24 -19.54
CA HIS A 109 -7.34 -8.96 -19.09
C HIS A 109 -6.28 -8.17 -18.30
N THR A 110 -5.90 -6.98 -18.78
CA THR A 110 -5.02 -6.08 -18.04
C THR A 110 -5.81 -5.08 -17.21
N GLN A 111 -5.59 -5.08 -15.90
CA GLN A 111 -6.14 -4.11 -14.97
C GLN A 111 -5.06 -3.14 -14.48
N ASN A 112 -5.19 -1.87 -14.83
CA ASN A 112 -4.32 -0.81 -14.33
C ASN A 112 -4.80 -0.31 -12.96
N ILE A 113 -3.94 -0.38 -11.96
CA ILE A 113 -4.22 -0.01 -10.58
C ILE A 113 -3.48 1.28 -10.22
N THR A 114 -4.17 2.20 -9.56
CA THR A 114 -3.57 3.30 -8.80
C THR A 114 -4.08 3.19 -7.38
N SER A 115 -3.18 3.04 -6.41
CA SER A 115 -3.57 2.86 -5.02
C SER A 115 -4.15 4.13 -4.40
N THR A 116 -5.07 3.96 -3.46
CA THR A 116 -5.57 5.06 -2.62
C THR A 116 -4.61 5.40 -1.48
N ASN A 117 -3.95 4.38 -0.94
CA ASN A 117 -2.88 4.52 0.05
C ASN A 117 -1.58 4.98 -0.61
N ARG A 118 -0.64 5.46 0.20
CA ARG A 118 0.67 5.95 -0.26
C ARG A 118 1.80 5.08 0.27
N ALA A 119 2.82 4.86 -0.55
CA ALA A 119 4.05 4.16 -0.18
C ALA A 119 5.26 5.10 -0.28
N LYS A 120 6.32 4.82 0.50
CA LYS A 120 7.61 5.52 0.48
C LYS A 120 8.22 5.41 -0.91
N VAL A 121 8.74 6.53 -1.42
CA VAL A 121 9.61 6.55 -2.60
C VAL A 121 10.94 5.88 -2.23
N GLY A 122 11.46 5.04 -3.11
CA GLY A 122 12.71 4.31 -2.91
C GLY A 122 12.54 2.78 -2.87
N PRO A 123 13.57 2.05 -2.41
CA PRO A 123 13.58 0.59 -2.44
C PRO A 123 12.57 -0.01 -1.47
N SER A 124 11.92 -1.09 -1.88
CA SER A 124 11.01 -1.88 -1.04
C SER A 124 10.99 -3.35 -1.47
N ARG A 125 10.64 -4.23 -0.53
CA ARG A 125 10.40 -5.65 -0.80
C ARG A 125 8.94 -5.85 -1.18
N LEU A 126 8.70 -6.26 -2.42
CA LEU A 126 7.40 -6.64 -2.96
C LEU A 126 7.11 -8.10 -2.63
N GLN A 127 5.89 -8.38 -2.18
CA GLN A 127 5.29 -9.71 -2.13
C GLN A 127 3.92 -9.66 -2.80
N VAL A 128 3.64 -10.64 -3.65
CA VAL A 128 2.36 -10.80 -4.34
C VAL A 128 1.80 -12.18 -4.04
N GLN A 129 0.57 -12.24 -3.55
CA GLN A 129 -0.13 -13.49 -3.25
C GLN A 129 -1.37 -13.59 -4.14
N PHE A 130 -1.51 -14.73 -4.81
CA PHE A 130 -2.61 -15.03 -5.71
C PHE A 130 -3.56 -16.03 -5.05
N TYR A 131 -4.87 -15.78 -5.15
CA TYR A 131 -5.91 -16.60 -4.56
C TYR A 131 -6.87 -17.11 -5.63
N ASP A 132 -7.32 -18.35 -5.48
CA ASP A 132 -8.29 -19.01 -6.36
C ASP A 132 -9.74 -18.53 -6.16
N GLN A 133 -10.00 -17.72 -5.14
CA GLN A 133 -11.31 -17.13 -4.86
C GLN A 133 -11.23 -15.61 -4.70
N CYS A 134 -12.39 -14.95 -4.72
CA CYS A 134 -12.49 -13.52 -4.42
C CYS A 134 -12.12 -13.22 -2.97
N CYS A 135 -11.92 -11.93 -2.68
CA CYS A 135 -11.77 -11.46 -1.31
C CYS A 135 -10.63 -12.14 -0.53
N ALA A 136 -9.54 -12.52 -1.20
CA ALA A 136 -8.47 -13.39 -0.69
C ALA A 136 -8.98 -14.58 0.13
N GLY A 137 -10.10 -15.14 -0.31
CA GLY A 137 -10.62 -16.42 0.16
C GLY A 137 -9.92 -17.57 -0.54
N GLY A 138 -10.28 -18.79 -0.15
CA GLY A 138 -9.75 -20.00 -0.77
C GLY A 138 -8.26 -20.23 -0.46
N THR A 139 -7.57 -20.84 -1.43
CA THR A 139 -6.17 -21.25 -1.29
C THR A 139 -5.25 -20.27 -2.01
N VAL A 140 -4.08 -20.01 -1.42
CA VAL A 140 -3.01 -19.29 -2.13
C VAL A 140 -2.44 -20.21 -3.20
N THR A 141 -2.67 -19.87 -4.46
CA THR A 141 -2.19 -20.66 -5.60
C THR A 141 -0.73 -20.37 -5.93
N ARG A 142 -0.27 -19.16 -5.60
CA ARG A 142 1.11 -18.72 -5.83
C ARG A 142 1.50 -17.55 -4.94
N VAL A 143 2.79 -17.49 -4.61
CA VAL A 143 3.42 -16.34 -3.99
C VAL A 143 4.66 -15.96 -4.80
N THR A 144 4.81 -14.68 -5.10
CA THR A 144 5.99 -14.12 -5.76
C THR A 144 6.58 -13.02 -4.90
N GLU A 145 7.90 -12.94 -4.83
CA GLU A 145 8.60 -11.85 -4.15
C GLU A 145 9.64 -11.24 -5.06
N SER A 146 9.87 -9.93 -4.90
CA SER A 146 10.89 -9.21 -5.66
C SER A 146 11.33 -7.96 -4.90
N ASP A 147 12.51 -7.45 -5.22
CA ASP A 147 12.95 -6.12 -4.77
C ASP A 147 12.59 -5.10 -5.86
N VAL A 148 11.90 -4.04 -5.46
CA VAL A 148 11.43 -2.99 -6.37
C VAL A 148 11.87 -1.61 -5.87
N THR A 149 11.89 -0.62 -6.76
CA THR A 149 12.15 0.77 -6.39
C THR A 149 10.97 1.62 -6.82
N ILE A 150 10.26 2.20 -5.85
CA ILE A 150 9.12 3.09 -6.12
C ILE A 150 9.65 4.46 -6.52
N ALA A 151 9.31 4.89 -7.73
CA ALA A 151 9.68 6.18 -8.27
C ALA A 151 8.78 7.32 -7.73
N GLU A 152 9.18 8.55 -8.01
CA GLU A 152 8.49 9.76 -7.53
C GLU A 152 7.07 9.95 -8.08
N ASP A 153 6.73 9.27 -9.17
CA ASP A 153 5.40 9.27 -9.81
C ASP A 153 4.52 8.09 -9.38
N GLY A 154 5.06 7.22 -8.52
CA GLY A 154 4.39 6.01 -8.02
C GLY A 154 4.63 4.75 -8.85
N THR A 155 5.40 4.82 -9.93
CA THR A 155 5.75 3.63 -10.75
C THR A 155 6.90 2.84 -10.11
N GLY A 156 7.27 1.69 -10.72
CA GLY A 156 8.45 0.91 -10.31
C GLY A 156 8.19 -0.53 -9.86
N ILE A 157 6.93 -0.91 -9.63
CA ILE A 157 6.53 -2.32 -9.45
C ILE A 157 6.57 -3.08 -10.77
N GLY A 158 6.26 -2.41 -11.89
CA GLY A 158 6.11 -3.05 -13.20
C GLY A 158 4.77 -3.77 -13.36
N GLU A 159 4.76 -4.77 -14.23
CA GLU A 159 3.59 -5.61 -14.51
C GLU A 159 3.60 -6.88 -13.66
N ILE A 160 2.43 -7.23 -13.11
CA ILE A 160 2.24 -8.45 -12.34
C ILE A 160 1.46 -9.44 -13.21
N ASN A 161 2.12 -10.50 -13.66
CA ASN A 161 1.50 -11.55 -14.47
C ASN A 161 0.91 -12.64 -13.59
N THR A 162 -0.37 -12.95 -13.76
CA THR A 162 -1.05 -14.07 -13.06
C THR A 162 -0.76 -15.44 -13.71
N ALA A 163 -0.22 -15.44 -14.93
CA ALA A 163 0.12 -16.64 -15.70
C ALA A 163 0.93 -17.65 -14.90
N VAL A 164 0.47 -18.89 -14.80
CA VAL A 164 1.29 -19.99 -14.27
C VAL A 164 2.35 -20.28 -15.32
N VAL A 165 3.62 -20.02 -15.01
CA VAL A 165 4.72 -20.53 -15.83
C VAL A 165 4.61 -22.06 -15.78
N PRO A 166 4.37 -22.76 -16.90
CA PRO A 166 4.37 -24.22 -16.89
C PRO A 166 5.71 -24.71 -16.37
N PRO A 167 5.76 -25.77 -15.54
CA PRO A 167 7.03 -26.42 -15.25
C PRO A 167 7.62 -26.96 -16.56
N ASP A 168 8.87 -26.61 -16.85
CA ASP A 168 9.67 -27.15 -17.96
C ASP A 168 9.82 -28.68 -17.89
#